data_AF-A0A562FBG7-F1
#
_entry.id   AF-A0A562FBG7-F1
#
_cell.length_a   1.000
_cell.length_b   1.000
_cell.length_c   1.000
_cell.angle_alpha   90.00
_cell.angle_beta   90.00
_cell.angle_gamma   90.00
#
_symmetry.space_group_name_H-M   'P 1'
#
loop_
_entity.id
_entity.type
_entity.pdbx_description
1 polymer ?
#
loop_
_entity_poly.entity_id
_entity_poly.type
_entity_poly.pdbx_seq_one_letter_code
_entity_poly.pdbx_strand_id
1 'polypeptide(L)'
;MAENFPTRAEMREEIAEAVCEIAICLAQSIHRLDPQAHRQMNFEAGKAYNRLIGERRELAADILYRFGRSLMDRKLFPEPEPDDLQEEA
;
A
#
# COMPACT_ATOMS: atom_id res chain seq x y z
N MET A 1 -16.08 -32.60 14.02
CA MET A 1 -15.06 -31.89 13.23
C MET A 1 -14.29 -31.03 14.21
N ALA A 2 -12.97 -31.17 14.32
CA ALA A 2 -12.19 -30.29 15.17
C ALA A 2 -12.16 -28.91 14.51
N GLU A 3 -12.68 -27.90 15.20
CA GLU A 3 -12.56 -26.51 14.76
C GLU A 3 -11.08 -26.14 14.81
N ASN A 4 -10.45 -25.98 13.64
CA ASN A 4 -9.11 -25.43 13.54
C ASN A 4 -9.20 -23.93 13.83
N PHE A 5 -8.96 -23.55 15.08
CA PHE A 5 -8.84 -22.15 15.46
C PHE A 5 -7.52 -21.59 14.90
N PRO A 6 -7.54 -20.42 14.22
CA PRO A 6 -6.33 -19.79 13.74
C PRO A 6 -5.42 -19.43 14.93
N THR A 7 -4.13 -19.64 14.73
CA THR A 7 -3.10 -19.24 15.66
C THR A 7 -3.02 -17.72 15.76
N ARG A 8 -2.44 -17.21 16.85
CA ARG A 8 -2.22 -15.77 17.03
C ARG A 8 -1.35 -15.15 15.92
N ALA A 9 -0.46 -15.94 15.32
CA ALA A 9 0.36 -15.48 14.20
C ALA A 9 -0.49 -15.29 12.94
N GLU A 10 -1.33 -16.28 12.60
CA GLU A 10 -2.25 -16.21 11.46
C GLU A 10 -3.22 -15.04 11.61
N MET A 11 -3.82 -14.85 12.79
CA MET A 11 -4.71 -13.71 13.04
C MET A 11 -3.99 -12.35 12.87
N ARG A 12 -2.72 -12.26 13.28
CA ARG A 12 -1.93 -11.03 13.12
C ARG A 12 -1.62 -10.75 11.65
N GLU A 13 -1.32 -11.77 10.89
CA GLU A 13 -1.06 -11.67 9.47
C GLU A 13 -2.33 -11.25 8.71
N GLU A 14 -3.47 -11.89 8.99
CA GLU A 14 -4.77 -11.53 8.42
C GLU A 14 -5.14 -10.07 8.72
N ILE A 15 -4.90 -9.59 9.94
CA ILE A 15 -5.11 -8.19 10.30
C ILE A 15 -4.15 -7.27 9.52
N ALA A 16 -2.89 -7.65 9.37
CA ALA A 16 -1.90 -6.87 8.63
C ALA A 16 -2.28 -6.74 7.14
N GLU A 17 -2.74 -7.84 6.53
CA GLU A 17 -3.27 -7.87 5.18
C GLU A 17 -4.51 -6.96 5.05
N ALA A 18 -5.49 -7.10 5.93
CA ALA A 18 -6.70 -6.29 5.91
C ALA A 18 -6.40 -4.78 6.04
N VAL A 19 -5.45 -4.40 6.92
CA VAL A 19 -5.00 -3.00 7.06
C VAL A 19 -4.34 -2.50 5.77
N CYS A 20 -3.50 -3.32 5.15
CA CYS A 20 -2.84 -2.98 3.89
C CYS A 20 -3.86 -2.79 2.75
N GLU A 21 -4.84 -3.69 2.62
CA GLU A 21 -5.92 -3.61 1.62
C GLU A 21 -6.78 -2.35 1.79
N ILE A 22 -7.14 -2.01 3.04
CA ILE A 22 -7.86 -0.76 3.34
C ILE A 22 -7.03 0.45 2.89
N ALA A 23 -5.72 0.47 3.18
CA ALA A 23 -4.85 1.57 2.78
C ALA A 23 -4.75 1.69 1.24
N ILE A 24 -4.68 0.57 0.52
CA ILE A 24 -4.67 0.53 -0.95
C ILE A 24 -5.98 1.10 -1.51
N CYS A 25 -7.13 0.68 -0.98
CA CYS A 25 -8.44 1.19 -1.40
C CYS A 25 -8.56 2.72 -1.23
N LEU A 26 -8.05 3.25 -0.12
CA LEU A 26 -8.00 4.70 0.13
C LEU A 26 -7.05 5.39 -0.85
N ALA A 27 -5.85 4.84 -1.07
CA ALA A 27 -4.89 5.40 -2.00
C ALA A 27 -5.45 5.44 -3.44
N GLN A 28 -6.14 4.40 -3.90
CA GLN A 28 -6.79 4.38 -5.22
C GLN A 28 -7.88 5.45 -5.33
N SER A 29 -8.66 5.66 -4.26
CA SER A 29 -9.68 6.70 -4.23
C SER A 29 -9.07 8.10 -4.33
N ILE A 30 -7.93 8.32 -3.66
CA ILE A 30 -7.17 9.57 -3.74
C ILE A 30 -6.55 9.74 -5.13
N HIS A 31 -5.97 8.69 -5.71
CA HIS A 31 -5.36 8.70 -7.05
C HIS A 31 -6.33 9.18 -8.15
N ARG A 32 -7.61 8.81 -8.05
CA ARG A 32 -8.65 9.29 -8.97
C ARG A 32 -8.88 10.80 -8.91
N LEU A 33 -8.57 11.43 -7.78
CA LEU A 33 -8.67 12.87 -7.57
C LEU A 33 -7.35 13.58 -7.89
N ASP A 34 -6.22 12.91 -7.61
CA ASP A 34 -4.86 13.38 -7.87
C ASP A 34 -3.98 12.20 -8.35
N PRO A 35 -3.75 12.08 -9.68
CA PRO A 35 -2.95 10.99 -10.24
C PRO A 35 -1.48 10.96 -9.79
N GLN A 36 -1.00 11.99 -9.11
CA GLN A 36 0.37 12.05 -8.58
C GLN A 36 0.44 11.58 -7.12
N ALA A 37 -0.70 11.48 -6.42
CA ALA A 37 -0.74 11.25 -4.98
C ALA A 37 -0.05 9.95 -4.56
N HIS A 38 -0.17 8.88 -5.35
CA HIS A 38 0.44 7.58 -5.04
C HIS A 38 1.97 7.66 -4.89
N ARG A 39 2.64 8.55 -5.65
CA ARG A 39 4.09 8.79 -5.53
C ARG A 39 4.46 9.45 -4.22
N GLN A 40 3.72 10.48 -3.83
CA GLN A 40 3.93 11.15 -2.56
C GLN A 40 3.67 10.19 -1.39
N MET A 41 2.60 9.40 -1.47
CA MET A 41 2.28 8.37 -0.48
C MET A 41 3.39 7.31 -0.38
N ASN A 42 3.99 6.91 -1.51
CA ASN A 42 5.10 5.94 -1.53
C ASN A 42 6.34 6.50 -0.81
N PHE A 43 6.68 7.77 -1.06
CA PHE A 43 7.77 8.44 -0.37
C PHE A 43 7.53 8.53 1.14
N GLU A 44 6.33 8.93 1.57
CA GLU A 44 5.97 8.97 2.99
C GLU A 44 6.00 7.58 3.64
N ALA A 45 5.51 6.55 2.94
CA ALA A 45 5.57 5.17 3.39
C ALA A 45 7.02 4.71 3.61
N GLY A 46 7.94 5.07 2.71
CA GLY A 46 9.37 4.79 2.86
C GLY A 46 10.01 5.45 4.08
N LYS A 47 9.69 6.72 4.35
CA LYS A 47 10.16 7.41 5.57
C LYS A 47 9.64 6.75 6.83
N ALA A 48 8.35 6.41 6.86
CA ALA A 48 7.73 5.77 8.00
C ALA A 48 8.26 4.34 8.21
N TYR A 49 8.51 3.59 7.13
CA TYR A 49 9.20 2.29 7.17
C TYR A 49 10.56 2.39 7.87
N ASN A 50 11.42 3.31 7.41
CA ASN A 50 12.76 3.48 7.96
C ASN A 50 12.75 3.86 9.45
N ARG A 51 11.77 4.67 9.87
CA ARG A 51 11.57 4.97 11.29
C ARG A 51 11.17 3.72 12.08
N LEU A 52 10.18 2.97 11.61
CA LEU A 52 9.64 1.80 12.31
C LEU A 52 10.65 0.65 12.41
N ILE A 53 11.47 0.43 11.38
CA ILE A 53 12.52 -0.58 11.43
C ILE A 53 13.63 -0.18 12.41
N GLY A 54 13.98 1.12 12.48
CA GLY A 54 14.90 1.65 13.50
C GLY A 54 14.39 1.47 14.94
N GLU A 55 13.07 1.52 15.13
CA GLU A 55 12.39 1.26 16.41
C GLU A 55 12.16 -0.24 16.69
N ARG A 56 12.63 -1.15 15.83
CA ARG A 56 12.39 -2.61 15.91
C ARG A 56 10.91 -3.00 15.90
N ARG A 57 10.07 -2.20 15.23
CA ARG A 57 8.63 -2.48 15.03
C ARG A 57 8.41 -3.20 13.71
N GLU A 58 8.94 -4.42 13.61
CA GLU A 58 9.06 -5.17 12.35
C GLU A 58 7.73 -5.36 11.61
N LEU A 59 6.67 -5.80 12.29
CA LEU A 59 5.36 -6.00 11.65
C LEU A 59 4.80 -4.69 11.07
N ALA A 60 4.94 -3.57 11.80
CA ALA A 60 4.46 -2.29 11.33
C ALA A 60 5.28 -1.77 10.15
N ALA A 61 6.60 -1.99 10.16
CA ALA A 61 7.46 -1.70 9.02
C ALA A 61 7.05 -2.55 7.81
N ASP A 62 6.84 -3.85 7.98
CA ASP A 62 6.44 -4.75 6.91
C ASP A 62 5.13 -4.34 6.25
N ILE A 63 4.11 -3.93 7.03
CA ILE A 63 2.86 -3.39 6.49
C ILE A 63 3.13 -2.17 5.59
N LEU A 64 3.99 -1.23 6.02
CA LEU A 64 4.31 -0.06 5.21
C LEU A 64 5.15 -0.38 3.98
N TYR A 65 6.01 -1.40 4.06
CA TYR A 65 6.76 -1.89 2.92
C TYR A 65 5.82 -2.48 1.86
N ARG A 66 4.86 -3.34 2.27
CA ARG A 66 3.84 -3.91 1.38
C ARG A 66 3.00 -2.82 0.73
N PHE A 67 2.49 -1.89 1.54
CA PHE A 67 1.72 -0.74 1.03
C PHE A 67 2.53 0.10 0.04
N GLY A 68 3.76 0.46 0.38
CA GLY A 68 4.65 1.21 -0.50
C GLY A 68 4.88 0.50 -1.84
N ARG A 69 5.11 -0.82 -1.83
CA ARG A 69 5.25 -1.60 -3.06
C ARG A 69 3.97 -1.56 -3.92
N SER A 70 2.79 -1.68 -3.31
CA SER A 70 1.52 -1.63 -4.04
C SER A 70 1.28 -0.28 -4.72
N LEU A 71 1.76 0.83 -4.14
CA LEU A 71 1.67 2.16 -4.77
C LEU A 71 2.48 2.30 -6.07
N MET A 72 3.39 1.36 -6.36
CA MET A 72 4.17 1.32 -7.59
C MET A 72 3.57 0.37 -8.63
N ASP A 73 2.47 -0.32 -8.30
CA ASP A 73 1.78 -1.20 -9.25
C ASP A 73 0.92 -0.38 -10.21
N ARG A 74 1.32 -0.36 -11.49
CA ARG A 74 0.61 0.34 -12.57
C ARG A 74 -0.81 -0.18 -12.83
N LYS A 75 -1.12 -1.41 -12.41
CA LYS A 75 -2.49 -1.93 -12.49
C LYS A 75 -3.39 -1.30 -11.43
N LEU A 76 -2.83 -0.96 -10.27
CA LEU A 76 -3.56 -0.31 -9.18
C LEU A 76 -3.57 1.21 -9.33
N PHE A 77 -2.48 1.78 -9.85
CA PHE A 77 -2.23 3.22 -10.02
C PHE A 77 -1.75 3.50 -11.45
N PRO A 78 -2.66 3.55 -12.43
CA PRO A 78 -2.30 3.84 -13.81
C PRO A 78 -1.82 5.29 -13.94
N GLU A 79 -0.74 5.48 -14.67
CA GLU A 79 -0.22 6.79 -15.08
C GLU A 79 -0.62 7.01 -16.54
N PRO A 80 -1.05 8.22 -16.94
CA PRO A 80 -1.36 8.50 -18.35
C PRO A 80 -0.10 8.29 -19.21
N GLU A 81 -0.25 7.57 -20.32
CA GLU A 81 0.85 7.41 -21.25
C GLU A 81 1.06 8.72 -22.02
N PRO A 82 2.30 9.04 -22.44
CA PRO A 82 2.57 10.28 -23.17
C PRO A 82 1.82 10.41 -24.52
N ASP A 83 1.25 9.33 -25.06
CA ASP A 83 0.38 9.36 -26.23
C ASP A 83 -1.07 9.79 -25.91
N ASP A 84 -1.55 9.56 -24.68
CA ASP A 84 -2.90 10.02 -24.25
C ASP A 84 -2.99 11.55 -24.13
N LEU A 85 -1.84 12.22 -23.99
CA LEU A 85 -1.74 13.68 -23.88
C LEU A 85 -1.71 14.40 -25.25
N GLN A 86 -1.63 13.66 -26.36
CA GLN A 86 -1.54 14.21 -27.71
C GLN A 86 -2.90 14.31 -28.42
N GLU A 87 -3.94 13.61 -27.96
CA GLU A 87 -5.28 13.64 -28.58
C GLU A 87 -6.15 14.83 -28.13
N GLU A 88 -5.74 15.58 -27.10
CA GLU A 88 -6.47 16.76 -26.60
C GLU A 88 -5.92 18.12 -27.09
N ALA A 89 -4.97 18.12 -28.04
CA ALA A 89 -4.32 19.34 -28.57
C ALA A 89 -4.79 19.76 -29.98
#